data_AF-A0A0X3VDH4-F1
#
_entry.id   AF-A0A0X3VDH4-F1
#
_cell.length_a   1.000
_cell.length_b   1.000
_cell.length_c   1.000
_cell.angle_alpha   90.00
_cell.angle_beta   90.00
_cell.angle_gamma   90.00
#
_symmetry.space_group_name_H-M   'P 1'
#
loop_
_entity.id
_entity.type
_entity.pdbx_description
1 polymer ?
#
loop_
_entity_poly.entity_id
_entity_poly.type
_entity_poly.pdbx_seq_one_letter_code
_entity_poly.pdbx_strand_id
1 'polypeptide(L)'
;MALDDDGNPLPNLLIIDGISSSVGHEGIDLERLRKMYATLLQVATEHLDRLQIIVTDNDSPPIDGIHRALELSDTDRLVPGIPTTASDNGSPSPDAGPQASG
;
A
#
# COMPACT_ATOMS: atom_id res chain seq x y z
N MET A 1 -25.37 -10.20 -7.20
CA MET A 1 -24.10 -9.64 -6.67
C MET A 1 -24.48 -8.85 -5.43
N ALA A 2 -23.82 -9.02 -4.28
CA ALA A 2 -24.29 -8.46 -2.99
C ALA A 2 -24.16 -6.92 -2.85
N LEU A 3 -23.71 -6.24 -3.90
CA LEU A 3 -23.46 -4.79 -3.92
C LEU A 3 -24.67 -3.98 -4.43
N ASP A 4 -25.65 -4.62 -5.06
CA ASP A 4 -26.80 -3.95 -5.70
C ASP A 4 -28.12 -4.52 -5.14
N ASP A 5 -28.19 -4.64 -3.81
CA ASP A 5 -29.41 -5.03 -3.10
C ASP A 5 -30.32 -3.80 -2.97
N ASP A 6 -31.58 -3.92 -3.41
CA ASP A 6 -32.56 -2.81 -3.48
C ASP A 6 -32.78 -2.09 -2.12
N GLY A 7 -32.36 -2.73 -1.01
CA GLY A 7 -32.42 -2.19 0.34
C GLY A 7 -31.20 -1.38 0.81
N ASN A 8 -30.08 -1.37 0.07
CA ASN A 8 -28.86 -0.65 0.47
C ASN A 8 -28.24 0.09 -0.72
N PRO A 9 -28.39 1.43 -0.81
CA PRO A 9 -27.84 2.17 -1.93
C PRO A 9 -26.32 1.98 -2.00
N LEU A 10 -25.81 1.73 -3.21
CA LEU A 10 -24.38 1.71 -3.50
C LEU A 10 -23.70 2.97 -2.92
N PRO A 11 -22.59 2.82 -2.18
CA PRO A 11 -21.83 3.97 -1.71
C PRO A 11 -21.21 4.71 -2.90
N ASN A 12 -21.03 6.02 -2.77
CA ASN A 12 -20.33 6.79 -3.80
C ASN A 12 -18.82 6.51 -3.85
N LEU A 13 -18.26 5.98 -2.76
CA LEU A 13 -16.84 5.67 -2.60
C LEU A 13 -16.66 4.37 -1.81
N LEU A 14 -15.86 3.46 -2.36
CA LEU A 14 -15.42 2.22 -1.72
C LEU A 14 -13.89 2.21 -1.69
N ILE A 15 -13.32 2.05 -0.49
CA ILE A 15 -11.88 1.90 -0.29
C ILE A 15 -11.61 0.47 0.18
N ILE A 16 -10.67 -0.20 -0.48
CA ILE A 16 -10.25 -1.56 -0.16
C ILE A 16 -8.75 -1.54 0.12
N ASP A 17 -8.36 -1.98 1.31
CA ASP A 17 -6.97 -2.02 1.73
C ASP A 17 -6.40 -3.45 1.72
N GLY A 18 -5.33 -3.64 0.95
CA GLY A 18 -4.53 -4.86 0.89
C GLY A 18 -5.26 -6.06 0.29
N ILE A 19 -5.69 -5.99 -0.97
CA ILE A 19 -6.33 -7.14 -1.64
C ILE A 19 -5.37 -8.33 -1.67
N SER A 20 -4.12 -8.14 -2.05
CA SER A 20 -3.13 -9.23 -2.11
C SER A 20 -2.91 -9.89 -0.75
N SER A 21 -3.02 -9.16 0.36
CA SER A 21 -2.84 -9.74 1.71
C SER A 21 -3.87 -10.82 2.09
N SER A 22 -5.05 -10.79 1.45
CA SER A 22 -6.15 -11.74 1.66
C SER A 22 -6.05 -13.01 0.81
N VAL A 23 -5.02 -13.08 -0.03
CA VAL A 23 -4.78 -14.11 -1.05
C VAL A 23 -3.27 -14.45 -0.89
N GLY A 24 -2.96 -15.48 -0.09
CA GLY A 24 -1.60 -15.76 0.39
C GLY A 24 -0.53 -15.98 -0.70
N HIS A 25 0.75 -15.82 -0.34
CA HIS A 25 1.91 -15.79 -1.26
C HIS A 25 2.28 -17.11 -1.99
N GLU A 26 1.42 -18.13 -2.05
CA GLU A 26 1.75 -19.43 -2.66
C GLU A 26 0.94 -19.73 -3.94
N GLY A 27 1.60 -19.67 -5.10
CA GLY A 27 1.41 -20.45 -6.35
C GLY A 27 0.03 -20.57 -7.03
N ILE A 28 -1.06 -20.78 -6.29
CA ILE A 28 -2.45 -20.94 -6.74
C ILE A 28 -3.19 -19.58 -6.68
N ASP A 29 -2.50 -18.55 -6.21
CA ASP A 29 -3.07 -17.31 -5.74
C ASP A 29 -3.34 -16.27 -6.85
N LEU A 30 -2.47 -16.23 -7.87
CA LEU A 30 -2.50 -15.21 -8.91
C LEU A 30 -3.80 -15.21 -9.73
N GLU A 31 -4.39 -16.38 -10.00
CA GLU A 31 -5.66 -16.47 -10.72
C GLU A 31 -6.82 -15.93 -9.87
N ARG A 32 -6.80 -16.19 -8.56
CA ARG A 32 -7.79 -15.67 -7.64
C ARG A 32 -7.67 -14.15 -7.53
N LEU A 33 -6.46 -13.64 -7.38
CA LEU A 33 -6.17 -12.20 -7.37
C LEU A 33 -6.65 -11.54 -8.66
N ARG A 34 -6.34 -12.13 -9.82
CA ARG A 34 -6.82 -11.67 -11.13
C ARG A 34 -8.35 -11.61 -11.20
N LYS A 35 -9.04 -12.66 -10.76
CA LYS A 35 -10.51 -12.70 -10.74
C LYS A 35 -11.10 -11.62 -9.84
N MET A 36 -10.49 -11.37 -8.68
CA MET A 36 -10.93 -10.30 -7.77
C MET A 36 -10.79 -8.92 -8.43
N TYR A 37 -9.61 -8.59 -8.95
CA TYR A 37 -9.39 -7.32 -9.66
C TYR A 37 -10.31 -7.16 -10.88
N ALA A 38 -10.52 -8.22 -11.66
CA ALA A 38 -11.43 -8.19 -12.80
C ALA A 38 -12.89 -7.93 -12.37
N THR A 39 -13.32 -8.53 -11.25
CA THR A 39 -14.66 -8.30 -10.69
C THR A 39 -14.82 -6.85 -10.23
N LEU A 40 -13.82 -6.29 -9.55
CA LEU A 40 -13.85 -4.90 -9.11
C LEU A 40 -13.85 -3.93 -10.29
N LEU A 41 -13.04 -4.20 -11.32
CA LEU A 41 -13.01 -3.40 -12.54
C LEU A 41 -14.37 -3.43 -13.26
N GLN A 42 -14.99 -4.60 -13.33
CA GLN A 42 -16.33 -4.75 -13.90
C GLN A 42 -17.35 -3.91 -13.13
N VAL A 43 -17.41 -4.03 -11.80
CA VAL A 43 -18.32 -3.25 -10.95
C VAL A 43 -18.07 -1.74 -11.09
N ALA A 44 -16.80 -1.31 -11.09
CA ALA A 44 -16.45 0.09 -11.27
C ALA A 44 -16.89 0.62 -12.65
N THR A 45 -16.83 -0.22 -13.68
CA THR A 45 -17.26 0.15 -15.04
C THR A 45 -18.79 0.20 -15.16
N GLU A 46 -19.49 -0.76 -14.56
CA GLU A 46 -20.96 -0.83 -14.55
C GLU A 46 -21.60 0.33 -13.77
N HIS A 47 -20.92 0.80 -12.73
CA HIS A 47 -21.42 1.87 -11.85
C HIS A 47 -20.56 3.14 -11.90
N LEU A 48 -19.92 3.43 -13.04
CA LEU A 48 -18.93 4.49 -13.19
C LEU A 48 -19.41 5.89 -12.72
N ASP A 49 -20.69 6.19 -12.91
CA ASP A 49 -21.30 7.47 -12.51
C ASP A 49 -21.76 7.51 -11.04
N ARG A 50 -21.69 6.38 -10.33
CA ARG A 50 -22.30 6.18 -9.00
C ARG A 50 -21.32 5.68 -7.95
N LEU A 51 -20.25 4.97 -8.32
CA LEU A 51 -19.33 4.31 -7.40
C LEU A 51 -17.89 4.52 -7.86
N GLN A 52 -17.09 5.15 -7.00
CA GLN A 52 -15.64 5.17 -7.13
C GLN A 52 -15.02 4.07 -6.26
N ILE A 53 -14.12 3.27 -6.85
CA ILE A 53 -13.38 2.23 -6.11
C ILE A 53 -11.90 2.63 -6.06
N ILE A 54 -11.34 2.70 -4.85
CA ILE A 54 -9.91 2.90 -4.61
C ILE A 54 -9.38 1.63 -3.95
N VAL A 55 -8.32 1.07 -4.52
CA VAL A 55 -7.62 -0.09 -3.98
C VAL A 55 -6.20 0.33 -3.60
N THR A 56 -5.82 0.08 -2.35
CA THR A 56 -4.43 0.17 -1.90
C THR A 56 -3.87 -1.24 -1.78
N ASP A 57 -2.72 -1.48 -2.40
CA ASP A 57 -2.08 -2.79 -2.38
C ASP A 57 -0.56 -2.64 -2.46
N ASN A 58 0.17 -3.65 -1.98
CA ASN A 58 1.64 -3.70 -2.06
C ASN A 58 2.10 -4.22 -3.42
N ASP A 59 1.27 -5.05 -4.06
CA ASP A 59 1.57 -5.67 -5.34
C ASP A 59 0.81 -4.97 -6.47
N SER A 60 1.44 -4.93 -7.64
CA SER A 60 0.76 -4.41 -8.82
C SER A 60 -0.38 -5.35 -9.24
N PRO A 61 -1.56 -4.81 -9.61
CA PRO A 61 -2.67 -5.65 -10.01
C PRO A 61 -2.32 -6.49 -11.25
N PRO A 62 -2.63 -7.79 -11.28
CA PRO A 62 -2.25 -8.68 -12.38
C PRO A 62 -3.22 -8.62 -13.58
N ILE A 63 -3.77 -7.42 -13.84
CA ILE A 63 -4.64 -7.09 -14.98
C ILE A 63 -4.36 -5.68 -15.50
N ASP A 64 -4.63 -5.47 -16.78
CA ASP A 64 -4.60 -4.15 -17.40
C ASP A 64 -5.90 -3.37 -17.15
N GLY A 65 -5.90 -2.07 -17.47
CA GLY A 65 -7.09 -1.22 -17.44
C GLY A 65 -7.39 -0.56 -16.09
N ILE A 66 -6.63 -0.90 -15.04
CA ILE A 66 -6.70 -0.19 -13.75
C ILE A 66 -5.88 1.10 -13.83
N HIS A 67 -6.50 2.22 -13.47
CA HIS A 67 -5.80 3.48 -13.36
C HIS A 67 -4.95 3.52 -12.09
N ARG A 68 -3.62 3.59 -12.25
CA ARG A 68 -2.68 3.81 -11.14
C ARG A 68 -2.59 5.30 -10.83
N ALA A 69 -3.34 5.73 -9.81
CA ALA A 69 -3.38 7.13 -9.39
C ALA A 69 -2.18 7.53 -8.53
N LEU A 70 -1.64 6.61 -7.73
CA LEU A 70 -0.56 6.86 -6.79
C LEU A 70 0.30 5.61 -6.63
N GLU A 71 1.62 5.80 -6.62
CA GLU A 71 2.61 4.78 -6.28
C GLU A 71 3.53 5.38 -5.23
N LEU A 72 3.69 4.69 -4.10
CA LEU A 72 4.54 5.15 -3.01
C LEU A 72 5.63 4.12 -2.76
N SER A 73 6.80 4.64 -2.41
CA SER A 73 7.96 3.82 -2.07
C SER A 73 8.74 4.46 -0.92
N ASP A 74 9.75 3.77 -0.42
CA ASP A 74 10.63 4.36 0.59
C ASP A 74 11.32 5.65 0.13
N THR A 75 11.55 5.79 -1.18
CA THR A 75 12.17 6.94 -1.83
C THR A 75 11.16 7.99 -2.31
N ASP A 76 9.88 7.63 -2.39
CA ASP A 76 8.81 8.49 -2.88
C ASP A 76 7.64 8.49 -1.89
N ARG A 77 7.73 9.40 -0.92
CA ARG A 77 6.83 9.49 0.24
C ARG A 77 6.00 10.76 0.13
N LEU A 78 4.69 10.65 0.41
CA LEU A 78 3.79 11.82 0.49
C LEU A 78 4.15 12.77 1.62
N VAL A 79 4.72 12.24 2.71
CA VAL A 79 5.19 13.04 3.83
C VAL A 79 6.67 13.32 3.60
N PRO A 80 7.10 14.59 3.53
CA PRO A 80 8.51 14.95 3.48
C PRO A 80 9.21 14.22 4.63
N GLY A 81 10.22 13.41 4.31
CA GLY A 81 10.99 12.72 5.33
C GLY A 81 11.46 13.74 6.35
N ILE A 82 11.12 13.53 7.63
CA ILE A 82 11.92 14.13 8.70
C ILE A 82 13.34 13.67 8.37
N PRO A 83 14.30 14.57 8.09
CA PRO A 83 15.64 14.13 7.81
C PRO A 83 16.05 13.28 9.00
N THR A 84 16.27 11.99 8.76
CA THR A 84 16.96 11.13 9.71
C THR A 84 18.29 11.84 9.90
N THR A 85 18.42 12.64 10.97
CA THR A 85 19.71 13.12 11.43
C THR A 85 20.54 11.87 11.51
N ALA A 86 21.47 11.72 10.59
CA ALA A 86 22.46 10.67 10.61
C ALA A 86 22.91 10.59 12.07
N SER A 87 22.59 9.48 12.73
CA SER A 87 22.93 9.30 14.13
C SER A 87 24.42 9.54 14.21
N ASP A 88 24.73 10.66 14.86
CA ASP A 88 26.01 11.10 15.31
C ASP A 88 26.52 10.06 16.32
N ASN A 89 26.95 8.91 15.81
CA ASN A 89 27.72 7.93 16.56
C ASN A 89 29.22 8.22 16.36
N GLY A 90 29.58 9.50 16.47
CA GLY A 90 30.90 9.88 16.96
C GLY A 90 30.87 9.84 18.49
N SER A 91 30.86 8.66 19.09
CA SER A 91 31.10 8.53 20.54
C SER A 91 32.49 9.12 20.85
N PRO A 92 32.63 10.20 21.63
CA PRO A 92 33.92 10.54 22.20
C PRO A 92 34.23 9.49 23.27
N SER A 93 35.32 8.75 23.10
CA SER A 93 35.84 7.87 24.15
C SER A 93 36.17 8.71 25.38
N PRO A 94 35.62 8.40 26.57
CA PRO A 94 36.12 8.96 27.81
C PRO A 94 37.18 8.00 28.35
N ASP A 95 38.41 8.10 27.86
CA ASP A 95 39.54 7.52 28.59
C ASP A 95 40.63 8.59 28.77
N ALA A 96 40.41 9.40 29.80
CA ALA A 96 41.42 10.25 30.40
C ALA A 96 41.66 9.72 31.83
N GLY A 97 42.71 8.92 31.98
CA GLY A 97 43.31 8.52 33.25
C GLY A 97 44.84 8.54 33.11
N PRO A 98 45.61 8.91 34.16
CA PRO A 98 46.72 9.84 34.02
C PRO A 98 48.06 9.18 33.73
N GLN A 99 48.89 9.88 32.94
CA GLN A 99 50.32 9.61 32.84
C GLN A 99 50.98 9.88 34.20
N ALA A 100 51.53 8.84 34.82
CA ALA A 100 52.51 8.96 35.89
C ALA A 100 53.90 8.88 35.26
N SER A 101 54.65 9.98 35.37
CA SER A 101 56.05 10.08 34.97
C SER A 101 56.95 9.24 35.87
N GLY A 102 57.91 8.55 35.26
CA GLY A 102 59.12 8.02 35.87
C GLY A 102 60.32 8.47 35.05
#